data_AF-A0A848TES9-F1
#
_entry.id   AF-A0A848TES9-F1
#
_cell.length_a   1.000
_cell.length_b   1.000
_cell.length_c   1.000
_cell.angle_alpha   90.00
_cell.angle_beta   90.00
_cell.angle_gamma   90.00
#
_symmetry.space_group_name_H-M   'P 1'
#
loop_
_entity.id
_entity.type
_entity.pdbx_description
1 polymer ?
#
loop_
_entity_poly.entity_id
_entity_poly.type
_entity_poly.pdbx_seq_one_letter_code
_entity_poly.pdbx_strand_id
1 'polypeptide(L)'
;MITAHIPSGYVLARTAGWRRSVMAVAVFGATFPDLDLIWFYLIDDRAIHHHMYWVHAPAFALTMSLLLVAAVGRLAPRFARHAVAFGFGWGLHILLDAPMGQIMWLWPMSDMLYSPITVPARHDFWVWNFLLHWSFALELAVWLTAAVLMLRRPRHAR
;
A
#
# COMPACT_ATOMS: atom_id res chain seq x y z
N MET A 1 8.06 0.64 2.25
CA MET A 1 8.32 -0.80 2.48
C MET A 1 8.65 -1.45 1.15
N ILE A 2 9.25 -2.65 1.10
CA ILE A 2 9.57 -3.29 -0.18
C ILE A 2 8.55 -4.39 -0.50
N THR A 3 8.31 -5.29 0.45
CA THR A 3 7.48 -6.49 0.22
C THR A 3 6.25 -6.54 1.12
N ALA A 4 6.16 -5.69 2.15
CA ALA A 4 5.11 -5.76 3.15
C ALA A 4 3.72 -5.33 2.66
N HIS A 5 3.61 -4.70 1.48
CA HIS A 5 2.35 -4.25 0.92
C HIS A 5 1.37 -5.40 0.58
N ILE A 6 1.87 -6.51 0.03
CA ILE A 6 1.06 -7.72 -0.21
C ILE A 6 0.54 -8.34 1.11
N PRO A 7 1.40 -8.72 2.08
CA PRO A 7 0.94 -9.33 3.32
C PRO A 7 0.10 -8.37 4.16
N SER A 8 0.32 -7.05 4.09
CA SER A 8 -0.53 -6.08 4.80
C SER A 8 -1.95 -6.03 4.26
N GLY A 9 -2.13 -6.04 2.94
CA GLY A 9 -3.45 -6.13 2.31
C GLY A 9 -4.19 -7.41 2.72
N TYR A 10 -3.46 -8.52 2.87
CA TYR A 10 -4.01 -9.76 3.39
C TYR A 10 -4.40 -9.64 4.88
N VAL A 11 -3.53 -9.06 5.72
CA VAL A 11 -3.82 -8.82 7.14
C VAL A 11 -5.08 -7.97 7.29
N LEU A 12 -5.17 -6.86 6.56
CA LEU A 12 -6.34 -5.98 6.50
C LEU A 12 -7.61 -6.75 6.13
N ALA A 13 -7.56 -7.53 5.05
CA ALA A 13 -8.72 -8.30 4.61
C ALA A 13 -9.15 -9.32 5.66
N ARG A 14 -8.19 -10.02 6.29
CA ARG A 14 -8.47 -11.02 7.31
C ARG A 14 -9.08 -10.41 8.57
N THR A 15 -8.59 -9.27 9.04
CA THR A 15 -9.10 -8.60 10.24
C THR A 15 -10.47 -7.96 9.98
N ALA A 16 -10.70 -7.44 8.77
CA ALA A 16 -12.00 -6.90 8.34
C ALA A 16 -13.06 -7.98 7.98
N GLY A 17 -12.71 -9.27 8.09
CA GLY A 17 -13.60 -10.38 7.71
C GLY A 17 -13.90 -10.46 6.22
N TRP A 18 -13.07 -9.84 5.38
CA TRP A 18 -13.18 -9.88 3.91
C TRP A 18 -12.61 -11.20 3.39
N ARG A 19 -13.31 -11.82 2.45
CA ARG A 19 -12.97 -13.14 1.90
C ARG A 19 -13.06 -13.13 0.38
N ARG A 20 -12.41 -14.11 -0.26
CA ARG A 20 -12.46 -14.35 -1.71
C ARG A 20 -12.14 -13.06 -2.49
N SER A 21 -13.02 -12.65 -3.40
CA SER A 21 -12.80 -11.48 -4.27
C SER A 21 -12.58 -10.18 -3.51
N VAL A 22 -13.23 -9.96 -2.35
CA VAL A 22 -13.05 -8.71 -1.58
C VAL A 22 -11.64 -8.65 -0.97
N MET A 23 -11.13 -9.80 -0.52
CA MET A 23 -9.75 -9.91 -0.06
C MET A 23 -8.76 -9.66 -1.20
N ALA A 24 -9.00 -10.27 -2.37
CA ALA A 24 -8.14 -10.05 -3.54
C ALA A 24 -8.09 -8.56 -3.92
N VAL A 25 -9.22 -7.85 -3.85
CA VAL A 25 -9.27 -6.40 -4.11
C VAL A 25 -8.57 -5.58 -3.02
N ALA A 26 -8.65 -5.97 -1.74
CA ALA A 26 -7.90 -5.31 -0.68
C ALA A 26 -6.37 -5.45 -0.87
N VAL A 27 -5.92 -6.66 -1.21
CA VAL A 27 -4.51 -6.93 -1.53
C VAL A 27 -4.08 -6.12 -2.75
N PHE A 28 -4.89 -6.10 -3.81
CA PHE A 28 -4.62 -5.30 -4.99
C PHE A 28 -4.52 -3.81 -4.67
N GLY A 29 -5.43 -3.27 -3.87
CA GLY A 29 -5.36 -1.88 -3.42
C GLY A 29 -4.08 -1.57 -2.63
N ALA A 30 -3.61 -2.49 -1.80
CA ALA A 30 -2.38 -2.34 -1.03
C ALA A 30 -1.11 -2.33 -1.89
N THR A 31 -1.13 -2.90 -3.09
CA THR A 31 0.00 -2.88 -4.05
C THR A 31 -0.20 -1.94 -5.22
N PHE A 32 -1.38 -1.31 -5.31
CA PHE A 32 -1.77 -0.54 -6.49
C PHE A 32 -0.81 0.61 -6.81
N PRO A 33 -0.33 1.40 -5.83
CA PRO A 33 0.60 2.50 -6.13
C PRO A 33 1.90 2.00 -6.78
N ASP A 34 2.47 0.90 -6.29
CA ASP A 34 3.73 0.31 -6.82
C ASP A 34 3.65 -0.17 -8.27
N LEU A 35 2.46 -0.21 -8.88
CA LEU A 35 2.36 -0.45 -10.32
C LEU A 35 3.03 0.65 -11.14
N ASP A 36 3.25 1.83 -10.54
CA ASP A 36 4.06 2.90 -11.12
C ASP A 36 5.52 2.49 -11.34
N LEU A 37 6.04 1.46 -10.65
CA LEU A 37 7.38 0.94 -10.88
C LEU A 37 7.56 0.42 -12.31
N ILE A 38 6.47 -0.05 -12.94
CA ILE A 38 6.48 -0.43 -14.37
C ILE A 38 6.82 0.79 -15.22
N TRP A 39 6.21 1.94 -14.94
CA TRP A 39 6.48 3.19 -15.63
C TRP A 39 7.87 3.74 -15.31
N PHE A 40 8.24 3.74 -14.03
CA PHE A 40 9.54 4.16 -13.50
C PHE A 40 10.70 3.42 -14.19
N TYR A 41 10.61 2.09 -14.36
CA TYR A 41 11.67 1.29 -14.96
C TYR A 41 11.63 1.26 -16.49
N LEU A 42 10.45 1.24 -17.11
CA LEU A 42 10.33 1.01 -18.56
C LEU A 42 10.23 2.29 -19.40
N ILE A 43 9.82 3.41 -18.79
CA ILE A 43 9.47 4.63 -19.54
C ILE A 43 10.31 5.82 -19.08
N ASP A 44 10.37 6.08 -17.77
CA ASP A 44 11.06 7.28 -17.25
C ASP A 44 12.56 7.04 -16.97
N ASP A 45 13.08 5.83 -17.23
CA ASP A 45 14.45 5.38 -16.87
C ASP A 45 14.88 5.86 -15.47
N ARG A 46 13.94 5.77 -14.51
CA ARG A 46 14.15 6.13 -13.11
C ARG A 46 14.48 7.61 -12.87
N ALA A 47 14.19 8.49 -13.82
CA ALA A 47 14.46 9.93 -13.72
C ALA A 47 13.61 10.61 -12.64
N ILE A 48 12.41 10.10 -12.37
CA ILE A 48 11.49 10.61 -11.36
C ILE A 48 11.49 9.66 -10.17
N HIS A 49 11.66 10.18 -8.95
CA HIS A 49 11.52 9.36 -7.73
C HIS A 49 10.08 8.83 -7.64
N HIS A 50 9.88 7.51 -7.48
CA HIS A 50 8.54 6.92 -7.62
C HIS A 50 7.49 7.49 -6.66
N HIS A 51 7.84 7.90 -5.44
CA HIS A 51 6.88 8.57 -4.54
C HIS A 51 6.46 9.98 -4.98
N MET A 52 7.03 10.52 -6.05
CA MET A 52 6.55 11.74 -6.73
C MET A 52 5.38 11.46 -7.66
N TYR A 53 5.09 10.19 -8.01
CA TYR A 53 3.85 9.87 -8.69
C TYR A 53 2.68 10.08 -7.71
N TRP A 54 1.72 10.87 -8.15
CA TRP A 54 0.45 11.19 -7.47
C TRP A 54 -0.28 10.01 -6.83
N VAL A 55 -0.06 8.76 -7.28
CA VAL A 55 -0.63 7.56 -6.65
C VAL A 55 -0.16 7.34 -5.20
N HIS A 56 0.95 7.94 -4.78
CA HIS A 56 1.43 7.94 -3.39
C HIS A 56 0.96 9.17 -2.59
N ALA A 57 0.30 10.15 -3.21
CA ALA A 57 -0.21 11.33 -2.51
C ALA A 57 -1.45 10.98 -1.65
N PRO A 58 -1.45 11.27 -0.33
CA PRO A 58 -2.57 10.94 0.55
C PRO A 58 -3.88 11.58 0.13
N ALA A 59 -3.86 12.86 -0.25
CA ALA A 59 -5.05 13.58 -0.69
C ALA A 59 -5.64 12.96 -1.97
N PHE A 60 -4.79 12.64 -2.95
CA PHE A 60 -5.22 11.99 -4.19
C PHE A 60 -5.86 10.62 -3.93
N ALA A 61 -5.18 9.76 -3.18
CA ALA A 61 -5.66 8.43 -2.82
C ALA A 61 -7.01 8.49 -2.09
N LEU A 62 -7.16 9.41 -1.13
CA LEU A 62 -8.40 9.60 -0.38
C LEU A 62 -9.53 10.07 -1.30
N THR A 63 -9.31 11.13 -2.09
CA THR A 63 -10.33 11.67 -2.99
C THR A 63 -10.78 10.62 -4.01
N MET A 64 -9.84 9.93 -4.66
CA MET A 64 -10.17 8.89 -5.64
C MET A 64 -10.89 7.69 -5.00
N SER A 65 -10.46 7.28 -3.80
CA SER A 65 -11.15 6.20 -3.07
C SER A 65 -12.59 6.57 -2.72
N LEU A 66 -12.84 7.80 -2.25
CA LEU A 66 -14.19 8.28 -1.94
C LEU A 66 -15.07 8.38 -3.18
N LEU A 67 -14.52 8.91 -4.28
CA LEU A 67 -15.23 8.97 -5.57
C LEU A 67 -15.56 7.58 -6.09
N LEU A 68 -14.62 6.63 -6.01
CA LEU A 68 -14.85 5.24 -6.42
C LEU A 68 -15.93 4.59 -5.57
N VAL A 69 -15.88 4.73 -4.24
CA VAL A 69 -16.91 4.20 -3.33
C VAL A 69 -18.28 4.81 -3.62
N ALA A 70 -18.35 6.13 -3.84
CA ALA A 70 -19.60 6.80 -4.15
C ALA A 70 -20.17 6.38 -5.52
N ALA A 71 -19.33 6.28 -6.55
CA ALA A 71 -19.74 5.87 -7.89
C ALA A 71 -20.19 4.40 -7.91
N VAL A 72 -19.39 3.48 -7.35
CA VAL A 72 -19.74 2.05 -7.28
C VAL A 72 -20.96 1.83 -6.38
N GLY A 73 -21.07 2.55 -5.26
CA GLY A 73 -22.23 2.47 -4.37
C GLY A 73 -23.54 2.83 -5.06
N ARG A 74 -23.51 3.78 -6.02
CA ARG A 74 -24.69 4.17 -6.80
C ARG A 74 -24.93 3.28 -8.01
N LEU A 75 -23.90 2.99 -8.80
CA LEU A 75 -24.03 2.35 -10.11
C LEU A 75 -23.97 0.82 -10.05
N ALA A 76 -23.30 0.26 -9.05
CA ALA A 76 -23.11 -1.17 -8.88
C ALA A 76 -23.00 -1.58 -7.40
N PRO A 77 -24.06 -1.36 -6.58
CA PRO A 77 -24.01 -1.50 -5.12
C PRO A 77 -23.53 -2.89 -4.65
N ARG A 78 -23.72 -3.94 -5.44
CA ARG A 78 -23.17 -5.29 -5.20
C ARG A 78 -21.64 -5.34 -5.03
N PHE A 79 -20.92 -4.34 -5.56
CA PHE A 79 -19.46 -4.20 -5.48
C PHE A 79 -19.01 -3.09 -4.51
N ALA A 80 -19.92 -2.45 -3.77
CA ALA A 80 -19.55 -1.36 -2.87
C ALA A 80 -18.49 -1.79 -1.83
N ARG A 81 -18.59 -3.03 -1.34
CA ARG A 81 -17.59 -3.61 -0.43
C ARG A 81 -16.21 -3.77 -1.07
N HIS A 82 -16.14 -4.05 -2.38
CA HIS A 82 -14.87 -4.13 -3.10
C HIS A 82 -14.24 -2.74 -3.25
N ALA A 83 -15.02 -1.71 -3.58
CA ALA A 83 -14.52 -0.34 -3.65
C ALA A 83 -13.98 0.14 -2.29
N VAL A 84 -14.69 -0.16 -1.20
CA VAL A 84 -14.21 0.12 0.16
C VAL A 84 -12.92 -0.65 0.46
N ALA A 85 -12.87 -1.94 0.12
CA ALA A 85 -11.68 -2.76 0.34
C ALA A 85 -10.46 -2.26 -0.42
N PHE A 86 -10.64 -1.83 -1.66
CA PHE A 86 -9.59 -1.21 -2.47
C PHE A 86 -9.07 0.06 -1.81
N GLY A 87 -9.96 0.99 -1.42
CA GLY A 87 -9.56 2.26 -0.81
C GLY A 87 -8.83 2.09 0.52
N PHE A 88 -9.26 1.15 1.37
CA PHE A 88 -8.52 0.82 2.60
C PHE A 88 -7.16 0.17 2.30
N GLY A 89 -7.07 -0.67 1.26
CA GLY A 89 -5.80 -1.23 0.81
C GLY A 89 -4.83 -0.13 0.38
N TRP A 90 -5.29 0.79 -0.47
CA TRP A 90 -4.48 1.93 -0.95
C TRP A 90 -4.08 2.87 0.20
N GLY A 91 -5.00 3.18 1.11
CA GLY A 91 -4.66 3.95 2.31
C GLY A 91 -3.61 3.24 3.18
N LEU A 92 -3.73 1.92 3.34
CA LEU A 92 -2.74 1.13 4.10
C LEU A 92 -1.36 1.15 3.45
N HIS A 93 -1.29 1.12 2.11
CA HIS A 93 -0.04 1.29 1.39
C HIS A 93 0.68 2.58 1.81
N ILE A 94 -0.03 3.72 1.70
CA ILE A 94 0.52 5.04 2.05
C ILE A 94 0.94 5.09 3.53
N LEU A 95 0.17 4.49 4.43
CA LEU A 95 0.51 4.41 5.85
C LEU A 95 1.77 3.60 6.12
N LEU A 96 2.02 2.53 5.36
CA LEU A 96 3.23 1.72 5.49
C LEU A 96 4.46 2.42 4.93
N ASP A 97 4.29 3.30 3.95
CA ASP A 97 5.37 4.11 3.41
C ASP A 97 5.60 5.40 4.20
N ALA A 98 4.61 5.92 4.93
CA ALA A 98 4.73 7.13 5.74
C ALA A 98 6.01 7.23 6.59
N PRO A 99 6.50 6.17 7.27
CA PRO A 99 7.67 6.31 8.13
C PRO A 99 8.99 6.53 7.37
N MET A 100 9.18 5.97 6.16
CA MET A 100 10.47 6.01 5.43
C MET A 100 10.38 6.33 3.93
N GLY A 101 9.23 6.09 3.31
CA GLY A 101 8.99 6.22 1.88
C GLY A 101 8.64 7.63 1.44
N GLN A 102 9.18 8.68 2.05
CA GLN A 102 9.18 10.05 1.51
C GLN A 102 7.90 10.44 0.75
N ILE A 103 6.83 10.80 1.48
CA ILE A 103 5.47 10.97 0.94
C ILE A 103 5.11 12.43 0.68
N MET A 104 4.38 12.70 -0.40
CA MET A 104 3.83 14.02 -0.73
C MET A 104 2.58 14.37 0.10
N TRP A 105 2.76 14.60 1.41
CA TRP A 105 1.64 14.87 2.33
C TRP A 105 0.82 16.12 1.99
N LEU A 106 1.46 17.14 1.40
CA LEU A 106 0.85 18.43 1.10
C LEU A 106 0.35 18.55 -0.34
N TRP A 107 0.41 17.47 -1.13
CA TRP A 107 -0.14 17.47 -2.48
C TRP A 107 -1.66 17.75 -2.43
N PRO A 108 -2.23 18.59 -3.31
CA PRO A 108 -1.64 19.21 -4.51
C PRO A 108 -1.01 20.60 -4.28
N MET A 109 -0.92 21.10 -3.04
CA MET A 109 -0.36 22.42 -2.76
C MET A 109 1.17 22.43 -2.86
N SER A 110 1.81 21.27 -2.69
CA SER A 110 3.26 21.10 -2.80
C SER A 110 3.62 19.65 -3.14
N ASP A 111 4.60 19.48 -4.02
CA ASP A 111 5.18 18.17 -4.38
C ASP A 111 6.37 17.78 -3.47
N MET A 112 6.57 18.51 -2.36
CA MET A 112 7.63 18.22 -1.41
C MET A 112 7.40 16.86 -0.73
N LEU A 113 8.45 16.05 -0.68
CA LEU A 113 8.44 14.76 -0.02
C LEU A 113 8.81 14.90 1.47
N TYR A 114 8.04 14.26 2.35
CA TYR A 114 8.31 14.25 3.78
C TYR A 114 8.46 12.83 4.30
N SER A 115 9.45 12.63 5.17
CA SER A 115 9.63 11.37 5.89
C SER A 115 10.15 11.65 7.31
N PRO A 116 9.57 11.01 8.34
CA PRO A 116 10.08 11.08 9.70
C PRO A 116 11.44 10.39 9.87
N ILE A 117 11.70 9.33 9.10
CA ILE A 117 12.89 8.48 9.24
C ILE A 117 13.55 8.30 7.88
N THR A 118 14.75 8.84 7.73
CA THR A 118 15.54 8.69 6.51
C THR A 118 16.32 7.37 6.52
N VAL A 119 16.25 6.62 5.43
CA VAL A 119 17.11 5.46 5.17
C VAL A 119 18.36 5.93 4.39
N PRO A 120 19.57 5.87 4.97
CA PRO A 120 20.77 6.36 4.28
C PRO A 120 21.15 5.47 3.08
N ALA A 121 21.52 6.07 1.96
CA ALA A 121 22.06 5.37 0.79
C ALA A 121 23.55 5.02 0.99
N ARG A 122 23.83 3.87 1.61
CA ARG A 122 25.19 3.37 1.91
C ARG A 122 25.72 2.35 0.90
N HIS A 123 24.82 1.70 0.17
CA HIS A 123 25.11 0.63 -0.77
C HIS A 123 24.62 0.98 -2.17
N ASP A 124 25.42 0.64 -3.18
CA ASP A 124 25.11 0.89 -4.60
C ASP A 124 23.82 0.19 -5.04
N PHE A 125 23.64 -1.07 -4.61
CA PHE A 125 22.37 -1.75 -4.79
C PHE A 125 21.37 -1.28 -3.73
N TRP A 126 20.46 -0.39 -4.15
CA TRP A 126 19.58 0.36 -3.25
C TRP A 126 18.75 -0.51 -2.30
N VAL A 127 18.36 -1.72 -2.72
CA VAL A 127 17.59 -2.68 -1.91
C VAL A 127 18.33 -3.04 -0.62
N TRP A 128 19.66 -3.13 -0.64
CA TRP A 128 20.45 -3.41 0.56
C TRP A 128 20.32 -2.33 1.62
N ASN A 129 20.15 -1.07 1.22
CA ASN A 129 19.95 0.03 2.17
C ASN A 129 18.68 -0.18 3.01
N PHE A 130 17.63 -0.73 2.42
CA PHE A 130 16.38 -1.01 3.13
C PHE A 130 16.43 -2.33 3.90
N LEU A 131 16.96 -3.40 3.31
CA LEU A 131 17.03 -4.72 3.97
C LEU A 131 17.92 -4.71 5.22
N LEU A 132 18.99 -3.92 5.22
CA LEU A 132 19.93 -3.83 6.34
C LEU A 132 19.57 -2.72 7.34
N HIS A 133 18.55 -1.91 7.05
CA HIS A 133 18.07 -0.89 7.97
C HIS A 133 17.15 -1.50 9.02
N TRP A 134 17.20 -0.99 10.26
CA TRP A 134 16.39 -1.51 11.37
C TRP A 134 14.89 -1.48 11.09
N SER A 135 14.44 -0.56 10.22
CA SER A 135 13.02 -0.45 9.82
C SER A 135 12.52 -1.69 9.09
N PHE A 136 13.41 -2.53 8.53
CA PHE A 136 13.03 -3.81 7.96
C PHE A 136 12.36 -4.74 8.99
N ALA A 137 12.61 -4.55 10.29
CA ALA A 137 11.88 -5.26 11.33
C ALA A 137 10.36 -5.01 11.28
N LEU A 138 9.92 -3.82 10.86
CA LEU A 138 8.49 -3.51 10.67
C LEU A 138 7.91 -4.35 9.52
N GLU A 139 8.69 -4.56 8.46
CA GLU A 139 8.29 -5.38 7.32
C GLU A 139 8.14 -6.84 7.73
N LEU A 140 9.10 -7.37 8.50
CA LEU A 140 9.02 -8.70 9.09
C LEU A 140 7.84 -8.85 10.05
N ALA A 141 7.49 -7.82 10.81
CA ALA A 141 6.33 -7.85 11.71
C ALA A 141 5.00 -7.98 10.94
N VAL A 142 4.86 -7.31 9.79
CA VAL A 142 3.70 -7.46 8.90
C VAL A 142 3.64 -8.89 8.34
N TRP A 143 4.76 -9.41 7.84
CA TRP A 143 4.86 -10.79 7.36
C TRP A 143 4.51 -11.81 8.43
N LEU A 144 5.05 -11.66 9.64
CA LEU A 144 4.76 -12.54 10.77
C LEU A 144 3.27 -12.50 11.13
N THR A 145 2.67 -11.31 11.14
CA THR A 145 1.23 -11.14 11.40
C THR A 145 0.39 -11.86 10.34
N ALA A 146 0.74 -11.73 9.06
CA ALA A 146 0.09 -12.44 7.98
C ALA A 146 0.21 -13.96 8.13
N ALA A 147 1.42 -14.47 8.44
CA ALA A 147 1.66 -15.88 8.66
C ALA A 147 0.84 -16.42 9.85
N VAL A 148 0.81 -15.71 10.97
CA VAL A 148 0.01 -16.08 12.16
C VAL A 148 -1.48 -16.15 11.82
N LEU A 149 -2.02 -15.16 11.10
CA LEU A 149 -3.42 -15.17 10.67
C LEU A 149 -3.72 -16.31 9.68
N MET A 150 -2.77 -16.65 8.81
CA MET A 150 -2.91 -17.76 7.87
C MET A 150 -2.95 -19.12 8.59
N LEU A 151 -2.09 -19.32 9.58
CA LEU A 151 -2.02 -20.56 10.36
C LEU A 151 -3.19 -20.71 11.33
N ARG A 152 -3.68 -19.60 11.91
CA ARG A 152 -4.90 -19.57 12.71
C ARG A 152 -6.12 -19.70 11.78
N ARG A 153 -6.44 -20.93 11.38
CA ARG A 153 -7.69 -21.25 10.67
C ARG A 153 -8.88 -20.69 11.48
N PRO A 154 -9.82 -19.96 10.86
CA PRO A 154 -11.06 -19.60 11.53
C PRO A 154 -11.78 -20.88 11.96
N ARG A 155 -12.10 -21.02 13.24
CA ARG A 155 -12.80 -22.20 13.81
C ARG A 155 -14.24 -22.41 13.32
N HIS A 156 -14.73 -21.59 12.38
CA HIS A 156 -16.09 -21.70 11.85
C HIS A 156 -16.09 -21.65 10.32
N ALA A 157 -16.22 -22.84 9.72
CA ALA A 157 -16.86 -23.12 8.43
C ALA A 157 -16.79 -24.65 8.16
N ARG A 158 -17.63 -25.42 8.84
CA ARG A 158 -18.37 -26.50 8.18
C ARG A 158 -19.69 -25.89 7.73
#